data_AF-A0AAN4F1E1-F1
#
_entry.id   AF-A0AAN4F1E1-F1
#
_cell.length_a   1.000
_cell.length_b   1.000
_cell.length_c   1.000
_cell.angle_alpha   90.00
_cell.angle_beta   90.00
_cell.angle_gamma   90.00
#
_symmetry.space_group_name_H-M   'P 1'
#
loop_
_entity.id
_entity.type
_entity.pdbx_description
1 polymer ?
#
loop_
_entity_poly.entity_id
_entity_poly.type
_entity_poly.pdbx_seq_one_letter_code
_entity_poly.pdbx_strand_id
1 'polypeptide(L)'
;MGKKTSVKILNEDIDFFKSFFGEKIESFEEDSRTHKMLHLALDKAHDIRKFEIELYWKRATYFFAFFTVITAAFGYLFTSEKYSLFAPGVSIIGIVLSICFIYVNKGSKYWQCNWEYLIDKLEVYITGNLYKVYFFKSTDDQRPSVSDINLLISYTICSIWHLMFFISLYMTTHWQLITFWFYLISYSISSIYILFSCRKYISSIITKEQKDLSVRNFRFRTPVYKKYHE
;
A
#
# COMPACT_ATOMS: atom_id res chain seq x y z
N MET A 1 -9.07 -21.88 43.91
CA MET A 1 -8.83 -20.68 43.09
C MET A 1 -7.34 -20.67 42.75
N GLY A 2 -7.00 -20.94 41.48
CA GLY A 2 -5.60 -20.92 41.03
C GLY A 2 -5.01 -19.51 41.17
N LYS A 3 -3.74 -19.42 41.53
CA LYS A 3 -3.00 -18.16 41.65
C LYS A 3 -2.96 -17.52 40.25
N LYS A 4 -3.70 -16.44 40.02
CA LYS A 4 -3.66 -15.73 38.74
C LYS A 4 -2.28 -15.16 38.54
N THR A 5 -1.62 -15.48 37.43
CA THR A 5 -0.31 -14.94 37.13
C THR A 5 -0.47 -13.51 36.63
N SER A 6 0.38 -12.60 37.10
CA SER A 6 0.40 -11.21 36.64
C SER A 6 1.38 -11.09 35.47
N VAL A 7 0.87 -10.64 34.32
CA VAL A 7 1.66 -10.35 33.13
C VAL A 7 2.08 -8.88 33.19
N LYS A 8 3.40 -8.63 33.16
CA LYS A 8 3.95 -7.26 33.14
C LYS A 8 4.10 -6.78 31.71
N ILE A 9 3.71 -5.53 31.47
CA ILE A 9 3.92 -4.84 30.19
C ILE A 9 5.38 -4.39 30.12
N LEU A 10 6.03 -4.61 28.96
CA LEU A 10 7.39 -4.15 28.74
C LEU A 10 7.45 -2.62 28.75
N ASN A 11 8.51 -2.05 29.31
CA ASN A 11 8.66 -0.60 29.42
C ASN A 11 8.50 0.14 28.07
N GLU A 12 8.95 -0.48 26.98
CA GLU A 12 8.85 0.06 25.62
C GLU A 12 7.42 0.08 25.04
N ASP A 13 6.49 -0.66 25.65
CA ASP A 13 5.10 -0.79 25.21
C ASP A 13 4.12 -0.01 26.09
N ILE A 14 4.58 0.56 27.21
CA ILE A 14 3.72 1.28 28.17
C ILE A 14 2.99 2.43 27.47
N ASP A 15 3.67 3.23 26.66
CA ASP A 15 3.04 4.35 25.96
C ASP A 15 2.02 3.88 24.91
N PHE A 16 2.30 2.75 24.26
CA PHE A 16 1.38 2.09 23.34
C PHE A 16 0.10 1.69 24.04
N PHE A 17 0.23 0.90 25.11
CA PHE A 17 -0.93 0.42 25.84
C PHE A 17 -1.68 1.52 26.59
N LYS A 18 -0.98 2.54 27.07
CA LYS A 18 -1.62 3.75 27.62
C LYS A 18 -2.58 4.38 26.62
N SER A 19 -2.14 4.49 25.37
CA SER A 19 -2.95 5.06 24.30
C SER A 19 -4.02 4.08 23.80
N PHE A 20 -3.70 2.78 23.74
CA PHE A 20 -4.58 1.72 23.25
C PHE A 20 -5.77 1.46 24.17
N PHE A 21 -5.55 1.45 25.48
CA PHE A 21 -6.59 1.25 26.47
C PHE A 21 -7.21 2.55 26.97
N GLY A 22 -6.54 3.69 26.75
CA GLY A 22 -6.95 5.00 27.27
C GLY A 22 -6.61 5.20 28.76
N GLU A 23 -5.90 4.25 29.37
CA GLU A 23 -5.44 4.30 30.76
C GLU A 23 -4.04 3.67 30.88
N LYS A 24 -3.24 4.13 31.85
CA LYS A 24 -1.90 3.58 32.06
C LYS A 24 -2.01 2.19 32.69
N ILE A 25 -1.59 1.17 31.95
CA ILE A 25 -1.52 -0.21 32.41
C ILE A 25 -0.04 -0.63 32.43
N GLU A 26 0.46 -1.06 33.59
CA GLU A 26 1.84 -1.57 33.76
C GLU A 26 1.87 -3.10 33.88
N SER A 27 0.77 -3.69 34.31
CA SER A 27 0.58 -5.14 34.36
C SER A 27 -0.90 -5.46 34.37
N PHE A 28 -1.26 -6.69 34.00
CA PHE A 28 -2.63 -7.18 34.09
C PHE A 28 -2.62 -8.64 34.57
N GLU A 29 -3.71 -9.06 35.20
CA GLU A 29 -3.87 -10.46 35.62
C GLU A 29 -4.34 -11.33 34.46
N GLU A 30 -3.91 -12.59 34.47
CA GLU A 30 -4.53 -13.64 33.65
C GLU A 30 -6.05 -13.69 33.89
N ASP A 31 -6.79 -13.99 32.83
CA ASP A 31 -8.26 -13.96 32.73
C ASP A 31 -8.96 -12.63 33.10
N SER A 32 -8.21 -11.55 33.33
CA SER A 32 -8.77 -10.22 33.50
C SER A 32 -9.49 -9.73 32.23
N ARG A 33 -10.30 -8.68 32.38
CA ARG A 33 -10.92 -7.99 31.23
C ARG A 33 -9.88 -7.54 30.21
N THR A 34 -8.76 -6.99 30.67
CA THR A 34 -7.65 -6.52 29.82
C THR A 34 -7.02 -7.67 29.05
N HIS A 35 -6.78 -8.80 29.72
CA HIS A 35 -6.24 -10.01 29.08
C HIS A 35 -7.16 -10.50 27.95
N LYS A 36 -8.47 -10.61 28.21
CA LYS A 36 -9.45 -11.02 27.19
C LYS A 36 -9.54 -10.03 26.03
N MET A 37 -9.42 -8.74 26.31
CA MET A 37 -9.45 -7.69 25.29
C MET A 37 -8.20 -7.70 24.40
N LEU A 38 -7.03 -7.98 24.98
CA LEU A 38 -5.78 -8.22 24.23
C LEU A 38 -5.90 -9.41 23.30
N HIS A 39 -6.43 -10.53 23.79
CA HIS A 39 -6.64 -11.74 22.99
C HIS A 39 -7.54 -11.43 21.78
N LEU A 40 -8.69 -10.78 22.02
CA LEU A 40 -9.61 -10.38 20.95
C LEU A 40 -8.97 -9.37 19.98
N ALA A 41 -8.12 -8.46 20.47
CA ALA A 41 -7.41 -7.51 19.62
C ALA A 41 -6.39 -8.21 18.73
N LEU A 42 -5.65 -9.18 19.26
CA LEU A 42 -4.69 -10.00 18.53
C LEU A 42 -5.40 -10.82 17.44
N ASP A 43 -6.50 -11.49 17.79
CA ASP A 43 -7.31 -12.27 16.85
C ASP A 43 -7.81 -11.38 15.70
N LYS A 44 -8.36 -10.20 16.02
CA LYS A 44 -8.79 -9.23 15.01
C LYS A 44 -7.63 -8.71 14.16
N ALA A 45 -6.46 -8.48 14.74
CA ALA A 45 -5.30 -8.02 14.00
C ALA A 45 -4.85 -9.08 12.99
N HIS A 46 -4.87 -10.37 13.36
CA HIS A 46 -4.61 -11.47 12.44
C HIS A 46 -5.65 -11.55 11.30
N ASP A 47 -6.93 -11.41 11.62
CA ASP A 47 -8.01 -11.44 10.62
C ASP A 47 -7.89 -10.27 9.63
N ILE A 48 -7.68 -9.05 10.13
CA ILE A 48 -7.56 -7.86 9.26
C ILE A 48 -6.30 -7.97 8.40
N ARG A 49 -5.19 -8.47 8.96
CA ARG A 49 -3.97 -8.73 8.18
C ARG A 49 -4.24 -9.71 7.04
N LYS A 50 -4.91 -10.83 7.31
CA LYS A 50 -5.28 -11.81 6.28
C LYS A 50 -6.16 -11.17 5.21
N PHE A 51 -7.15 -10.38 5.63
CA PHE A 51 -8.01 -9.63 4.73
C PHE A 51 -7.24 -8.63 3.84
N GLU A 52 -6.26 -7.91 4.38
CA GLU A 52 -5.40 -7.00 3.59
C GLU A 52 -4.53 -7.75 2.57
N ILE A 53 -4.09 -8.97 2.88
CA ILE A 53 -3.39 -9.83 1.90
C ILE A 53 -4.33 -10.21 0.76
N GLU A 54 -5.58 -10.60 1.04
CA GLU A 54 -6.56 -10.90 0.01
C GLU A 54 -6.90 -9.67 -0.85
N LEU A 55 -7.10 -8.52 -0.22
CA LEU A 55 -7.36 -7.28 -0.92
C LEU A 55 -6.16 -6.86 -1.79
N TYR A 56 -4.93 -7.07 -1.33
CA TYR A 56 -3.74 -6.81 -2.12
C TYR A 56 -3.77 -7.59 -3.45
N TRP A 57 -4.10 -8.88 -3.40
CA TRP A 57 -4.23 -9.70 -4.61
C TRP A 57 -5.38 -9.23 -5.49
N LYS A 58 -6.57 -8.95 -4.93
CA LYS A 58 -7.71 -8.41 -5.68
C LYS A 58 -7.36 -7.09 -6.38
N ARG A 59 -6.59 -6.23 -5.72
CA ARG A 59 -6.15 -4.96 -6.29
C ARG A 59 -5.22 -5.17 -7.47
N ALA A 60 -4.26 -6.09 -7.35
CA ALA A 60 -3.37 -6.43 -8.44
C ALA A 60 -4.11 -7.03 -9.65
N THR A 61 -5.08 -7.91 -9.41
CA THR A 61 -5.83 -8.58 -10.48
C THR A 61 -6.57 -7.60 -11.39
N TYR A 62 -7.28 -6.59 -10.85
CA TYR A 62 -7.98 -5.65 -11.71
C TYR A 62 -7.01 -4.77 -12.52
N PHE A 63 -5.86 -4.41 -11.96
CA PHE A 63 -4.84 -3.66 -12.70
C PHE A 63 -4.25 -4.49 -13.84
N PHE A 64 -3.98 -5.78 -13.60
CA PHE A 64 -3.56 -6.68 -14.68
C PHE A 64 -4.62 -6.81 -15.76
N ALA A 65 -5.91 -6.91 -15.40
CA ALA A 65 -6.98 -6.90 -16.38
C ALA A 65 -6.99 -5.62 -17.24
N PHE A 66 -6.82 -4.44 -16.62
CA PHE A 66 -6.69 -3.20 -17.36
C PHE A 66 -5.48 -3.21 -18.29
N PHE A 67 -4.29 -3.61 -17.80
CA PHE A 67 -3.08 -3.72 -18.61
C PHE A 67 -3.27 -4.65 -19.80
N THR A 68 -3.89 -5.81 -19.62
CA THR A 68 -4.20 -6.72 -20.74
C THR A 68 -5.01 -6.04 -21.82
N VAL A 69 -6.11 -5.36 -21.46
CA VAL A 69 -6.99 -4.68 -22.42
C VAL A 69 -6.24 -3.56 -23.16
N ILE A 70 -5.49 -2.72 -22.43
CA ILE A 70 -4.80 -1.60 -23.07
C ILE A 70 -3.59 -2.04 -23.88
N THR A 71 -2.90 -3.12 -23.50
CA THR A 71 -1.80 -3.70 -24.29
C THR A 71 -2.33 -4.28 -25.59
N ALA A 72 -3.47 -4.98 -25.58
CA ALA A 72 -4.11 -5.48 -26.80
C ALA A 72 -4.56 -4.32 -27.71
N ALA A 73 -5.20 -3.29 -27.14
CA ALA A 73 -5.60 -2.10 -27.87
C ALA A 73 -4.40 -1.36 -28.48
N PHE A 74 -3.30 -1.22 -27.72
CA PHE A 74 -2.07 -0.63 -28.23
C PHE A 74 -1.51 -1.46 -29.39
N GLY A 75 -1.41 -2.78 -29.26
CA GLY A 75 -0.87 -3.65 -30.31
C GLY A 75 -1.65 -3.54 -31.62
N TYR A 76 -2.99 -3.53 -31.55
CA TYR A 76 -3.86 -3.33 -32.71
C TYR A 76 -3.65 -1.95 -33.36
N LEU A 77 -3.65 -0.88 -32.56
CA LEU A 77 -3.47 0.48 -33.09
C LEU A 77 -2.08 0.67 -33.69
N PHE A 78 -1.04 0.23 -32.98
CA PHE A 78 0.35 0.41 -33.38
C PHE A 78 0.69 -0.28 -34.70
N THR A 79 0.08 -1.44 -34.98
CA THR A 79 0.31 -2.21 -36.21
C THR A 79 -0.60 -1.79 -37.37
N SER A 80 -1.67 -1.03 -37.11
CA SER A 80 -2.62 -0.61 -38.13
C SER A 80 -2.15 0.64 -38.88
N GLU A 81 -1.96 0.55 -40.20
CA GLU A 81 -1.60 1.70 -41.05
C GLU A 81 -2.57 2.88 -40.92
N LYS A 82 -3.88 2.60 -40.79
CA LYS A 82 -4.93 3.62 -40.71
C LYS A 82 -5.10 4.27 -39.32
N TYR A 83 -4.71 3.56 -38.26
CA TYR A 83 -5.10 3.91 -36.88
C TYR A 83 -3.89 4.07 -35.94
N SER A 84 -2.67 3.92 -36.46
CA SER A 84 -1.41 4.11 -35.73
C SER A 84 -1.29 5.46 -35.03
N LEU A 85 -1.93 6.50 -35.58
CA LEU A 85 -2.03 7.83 -34.99
C LEU A 85 -2.56 7.82 -33.54
N PHE A 86 -3.42 6.85 -33.18
CA PHE A 86 -4.03 6.77 -31.85
C PHE A 86 -3.17 5.98 -30.83
N ALA A 87 -2.12 5.28 -31.28
CA ALA A 87 -1.27 4.46 -30.41
C ALA A 87 -0.58 5.28 -29.28
N PRO A 88 -0.06 6.51 -29.52
CA PRO A 88 0.48 7.34 -28.44
C PRO A 88 -0.55 7.67 -27.36
N GLY A 89 -1.82 7.85 -27.75
CA GLY A 89 -2.91 8.11 -26.80
C GLY A 89 -3.15 6.95 -25.84
N VAL A 90 -3.13 5.71 -26.34
CA VAL A 90 -3.26 4.51 -25.49
C VAL A 90 -2.05 4.35 -24.57
N SER A 91 -0.84 4.68 -25.05
CA SER A 91 0.35 4.67 -24.19
C SER A 91 0.25 5.65 -23.02
N ILE A 92 -0.34 6.84 -23.21
CA ILE A 92 -0.59 7.80 -22.13
C ILE A 92 -1.54 7.19 -21.08
N ILE A 93 -2.60 6.50 -21.51
CA ILE A 93 -3.51 5.78 -20.59
C ILE A 93 -2.74 4.71 -19.80
N GLY A 94 -1.86 3.96 -20.46
CA GLY A 94 -1.01 2.96 -19.81
C GLY A 94 -0.06 3.55 -18.76
N ILE A 95 0.55 4.70 -19.06
CA ILE A 95 1.37 5.44 -18.09
C ILE A 95 0.53 5.83 -16.87
N VAL A 96 -0.65 6.44 -17.07
CA VAL A 96 -1.54 6.83 -15.97
C VAL A 96 -1.90 5.63 -15.10
N LEU A 97 -2.32 4.51 -15.70
CA LEU A 97 -2.67 3.29 -14.96
C LEU A 97 -1.47 2.70 -14.20
N SER A 98 -0.28 2.71 -14.79
CA SER A 98 0.95 2.23 -14.15
C SER A 98 1.37 3.09 -12.94
N ILE A 99 1.22 4.42 -13.02
CA ILE A 99 1.50 5.31 -11.89
C ILE A 99 0.51 5.03 -10.75
N CYS A 100 -0.78 4.91 -11.06
CA CYS A 100 -1.79 4.52 -10.09
C CYS A 100 -1.46 3.17 -9.44
N PHE A 101 -1.02 2.18 -10.24
CA PHE A 101 -0.67 0.86 -9.75
C PHE A 101 0.50 0.90 -8.74
N ILE A 102 1.54 1.68 -9.04
CA ILE A 102 2.67 1.92 -8.11
C ILE A 102 2.16 2.42 -6.75
N TYR A 103 1.29 3.43 -6.74
CA TYR A 103 0.80 4.02 -5.50
C TYR A 103 -0.15 3.11 -4.73
N VAL A 104 -0.98 2.33 -5.42
CA VAL A 104 -1.83 1.30 -4.79
C VAL A 104 -0.99 0.21 -4.12
N ASN A 105 0.10 -0.22 -4.77
CA ASN A 105 1.02 -1.20 -4.19
C ASN A 105 1.80 -0.63 -2.99
N LYS A 106 2.23 0.64 -3.04
CA LYS A 106 2.81 1.34 -1.88
C LYS A 106 1.85 1.40 -0.69
N GLY A 107 0.60 1.78 -0.94
CA GLY A 107 -0.44 1.84 0.11
C GLY A 107 -0.75 0.47 0.71
N SER A 108 -0.79 -0.57 -0.13
CA SER A 108 -0.99 -1.95 0.33
C SER A 108 0.16 -2.42 1.22
N LYS A 109 1.41 -2.14 0.83
CA LYS A 109 2.59 -2.46 1.65
C LYS A 109 2.52 -1.76 3.01
N TYR A 110 2.17 -0.48 3.04
CA TYR A 110 2.04 0.27 4.29
C TYR A 110 1.06 -0.39 5.26
N TRP A 111 -0.15 -0.72 4.80
CA TRP A 111 -1.17 -1.33 5.66
C TRP A 111 -0.79 -2.74 6.12
N GLN A 112 -0.18 -3.54 5.25
CA GLN A 112 0.37 -4.84 5.65
C GLN A 112 1.39 -4.66 6.78
N CYS A 113 2.42 -3.82 6.58
CA CYS A 113 3.45 -3.51 7.59
C CYS A 113 2.85 -3.01 8.91
N ASN A 114 1.84 -2.15 8.85
CA ASN A 114 1.16 -1.63 10.04
C ASN A 114 0.49 -2.74 10.86
N TRP A 115 -0.20 -3.67 10.19
CA TRP A 115 -0.85 -4.78 10.90
C TRP A 115 0.15 -5.82 11.42
N GLU A 116 1.29 -6.06 10.74
CA GLU A 116 2.35 -6.90 11.32
C GLU A 116 2.90 -6.27 12.60
N TYR A 117 3.14 -4.95 12.60
CA TYR A 117 3.63 -4.25 13.79
C TYR A 117 2.63 -4.30 14.95
N LEU A 118 1.33 -4.16 14.66
CA LEU A 118 0.28 -4.30 15.67
C LEU A 118 0.26 -5.72 16.27
N ILE A 119 0.37 -6.75 15.43
CA ILE A 119 0.50 -8.14 15.89
C ILE A 119 1.74 -8.28 16.77
N ASP A 120 2.91 -7.77 16.34
CA ASP A 120 4.17 -7.84 17.08
C ASP A 120 4.09 -7.21 18.48
N LYS A 121 3.30 -6.15 18.64
CA LYS A 121 3.05 -5.47 19.92
C LYS A 121 2.07 -6.21 20.83
N LEU A 122 1.15 -6.97 20.25
CA LEU A 122 0.11 -7.69 21.00
C LEU A 122 0.56 -9.12 21.37
N GLU A 123 1.24 -9.82 20.47
CA GLU A 123 1.52 -11.25 20.60
C GLU A 123 2.37 -11.61 21.82
N VAL A 124 3.33 -10.75 22.19
CA VAL A 124 4.29 -10.97 23.29
C VAL A 124 3.57 -11.27 24.61
N TYR A 125 2.37 -10.71 24.77
CA TYR A 125 1.57 -10.76 25.98
C TYR A 125 0.54 -11.89 26.01
N ILE A 126 0.30 -12.55 24.87
CA ILE A 126 -0.73 -13.59 24.73
C ILE A 126 -0.12 -14.90 24.22
N THR A 127 0.51 -14.88 23.05
CA THR A 127 1.00 -16.07 22.32
C THR A 127 2.52 -16.19 22.30
N GLY A 128 3.24 -15.21 22.86
CA GLY A 128 4.70 -15.12 22.77
C GLY A 128 5.16 -14.54 21.43
N ASN A 129 6.30 -15.00 20.91
CA ASN A 129 6.92 -14.48 19.69
C ASN A 129 6.55 -15.28 18.43
N LEU A 130 5.33 -15.80 18.34
CA LEU A 130 4.93 -16.72 17.28
C LEU A 130 5.13 -16.13 15.88
N TYR A 131 4.75 -14.87 15.68
CA TYR A 131 4.81 -14.16 14.40
C TYR A 131 6.22 -13.67 14.05
N LYS A 132 7.07 -13.43 15.07
CA LYS A 132 8.48 -13.02 14.91
C LYS A 132 9.42 -14.17 14.61
N VAL A 133 9.09 -15.40 15.00
CA VAL A 133 9.95 -16.56 14.79
C VAL A 133 9.99 -16.92 13.31
N TYR A 134 11.19 -17.00 12.75
CA TYR A 134 11.46 -17.57 11.42
C TYR A 134 12.68 -18.48 11.49
N PHE A 135 12.60 -19.61 10.79
CA PHE A 135 13.69 -20.58 10.71
C PHE A 135 14.44 -20.39 9.39
N PHE A 136 15.77 -20.41 9.45
CA PHE A 136 16.66 -20.34 8.28
C PHE A 136 17.82 -21.33 8.46
N LYS A 137 18.25 -21.99 7.38
CA LYS A 137 19.32 -23.01 7.38
C LYS A 137 20.62 -22.47 6.79
N SER A 138 20.53 -21.50 5.88
CA SER A 138 21.67 -20.83 5.25
C SER A 138 21.41 -19.33 5.06
N THR A 139 22.45 -18.56 4.74
CA THR A 139 22.31 -17.14 4.37
C THR A 139 21.49 -16.91 3.08
N ASP A 140 21.27 -17.98 2.31
CA ASP A 140 20.48 -17.96 1.07
C ASP A 140 18.98 -18.16 1.34
N ASP A 141 18.59 -18.57 2.55
CA ASP A 141 17.17 -18.68 2.97
C ASP A 141 16.59 -17.29 3.33
N GLN A 142 16.70 -16.36 2.39
CA GLN A 142 16.17 -15.02 2.54
C GLN A 142 14.65 -15.04 2.42
N ARG A 143 13.97 -14.19 3.19
CA ARG A 143 12.51 -13.97 3.08
C ARG A 143 12.25 -12.84 2.09
N PRO A 144 11.99 -13.10 0.79
CA PRO A 144 11.70 -12.04 -0.16
C PRO A 144 10.40 -11.33 0.23
N SER A 145 10.43 -10.00 0.19
CA SER A 145 9.24 -9.19 0.38
C SER A 145 8.42 -9.21 -0.92
N VAL A 146 7.32 -9.97 -0.90
CA VAL A 146 6.37 -10.06 -2.03
C VAL A 146 5.91 -8.65 -2.48
N SER A 147 5.67 -7.77 -1.51
CA SER A 147 5.24 -6.39 -1.77
C SER A 147 6.32 -5.54 -2.44
N ASP A 148 7.60 -5.79 -2.16
CA ASP A 148 8.71 -5.12 -2.85
C ASP A 148 8.93 -5.64 -4.26
N ILE A 149 8.80 -6.95 -4.48
CA ILE A 149 8.85 -7.55 -5.81
C ILE A 149 7.73 -6.98 -6.69
N ASN A 150 6.51 -6.89 -6.17
CA ASN A 150 5.40 -6.34 -6.95
C ASN A 150 5.56 -4.83 -7.20
N LEU A 151 6.18 -4.10 -6.28
CA LEU A 151 6.52 -2.70 -6.51
C LEU A 151 7.57 -2.56 -7.63
N LEU A 152 8.57 -3.44 -7.67
CA LEU A 152 9.53 -3.51 -8.78
C LEU A 152 8.82 -3.80 -10.10
N ILE A 153 7.93 -4.80 -10.16
CA ILE A 153 7.11 -5.11 -11.34
C ILE A 153 6.31 -3.86 -11.78
N SER A 154 5.74 -3.13 -10.83
CA SER A 154 4.97 -1.91 -11.12
C SER A 154 5.84 -0.83 -11.78
N TYR A 155 7.08 -0.64 -11.31
CA TYR A 155 8.02 0.27 -11.93
C TYR A 155 8.42 -0.19 -13.33
N THR A 156 8.66 -1.49 -13.52
CA THR A 156 8.97 -2.07 -14.84
C THR A 156 7.84 -1.84 -15.84
N ILE A 157 6.58 -2.11 -15.45
CA ILE A 157 5.41 -1.85 -16.29
C ILE A 157 5.33 -0.36 -16.65
N CYS A 158 5.54 0.53 -15.68
CA CYS A 158 5.57 1.97 -15.91
C CYS A 158 6.65 2.35 -16.94
N SER A 159 7.88 1.87 -16.78
CA SER A 159 8.98 2.11 -17.72
C SER A 159 8.67 1.60 -19.14
N ILE A 160 8.04 0.43 -19.26
CA ILE A 160 7.61 -0.12 -20.55
C ILE A 160 6.60 0.80 -21.23
N TRP A 161 5.60 1.32 -20.51
CA TRP A 161 4.61 2.24 -21.09
C TRP A 161 5.22 3.57 -21.55
N HIS A 162 6.23 4.08 -20.84
CA HIS A 162 7.00 5.24 -21.29
C HIS A 162 7.75 4.94 -22.59
N LEU A 163 8.41 3.79 -22.67
CA LEU A 163 9.09 3.36 -23.89
C LEU A 163 8.11 3.21 -25.07
N MET A 164 6.96 2.58 -24.84
CA MET A 164 5.90 2.43 -25.85
C MET A 164 5.36 3.78 -26.33
N PHE A 165 5.21 4.77 -25.42
CA PHE A 165 4.85 6.13 -25.80
C PHE A 165 5.88 6.73 -26.76
N PHE A 166 7.17 6.71 -26.42
CA PHE A 166 8.20 7.31 -27.28
C PHE A 166 8.36 6.60 -28.63
N ILE A 167 8.28 5.26 -28.66
CA ILE A 167 8.31 4.48 -29.91
C ILE A 167 7.10 4.82 -30.79
N SER A 168 5.89 4.80 -30.21
CA SER A 168 4.67 5.14 -30.97
C SER A 168 4.66 6.60 -31.44
N LEU A 169 5.19 7.53 -30.65
CA LEU A 169 5.32 8.94 -31.03
C LEU A 169 6.29 9.11 -32.20
N TYR A 170 7.46 8.45 -32.15
CA TYR A 170 8.44 8.46 -33.24
C TYR A 170 7.83 7.95 -34.56
N MET A 171 7.19 6.80 -34.53
CA MET A 171 6.56 6.22 -35.73
C MET A 171 5.44 7.11 -36.30
N THR A 172 4.73 7.84 -35.44
CA THR A 172 3.66 8.76 -35.82
C THR A 172 4.18 10.12 -36.28
N THR A 173 5.47 10.44 -36.07
CA THR A 173 6.05 11.77 -36.36
C THR A 173 5.99 12.14 -37.84
N HIS A 174 5.94 11.14 -38.74
CA HIS A 174 5.80 11.36 -40.18
C HIS A 174 4.47 12.03 -40.60
N TRP A 175 3.47 12.08 -39.71
CA TRP A 175 2.10 12.42 -40.08
C TRP A 175 1.74 13.91 -39.93
N GLN A 176 2.40 14.67 -39.05
CA GLN A 176 2.31 16.15 -38.92
C GLN A 176 3.00 16.66 -37.63
N LEU A 177 3.67 17.82 -37.69
CA LEU A 177 4.34 18.46 -36.54
C LEU A 177 3.36 18.81 -35.40
N ILE A 178 2.14 19.24 -35.73
CA ILE A 178 1.11 19.63 -34.75
C ILE A 178 0.72 18.44 -33.87
N THR A 179 0.50 17.27 -34.48
CA THR A 179 0.10 16.05 -33.76
C THR A 179 1.19 15.56 -32.82
N PHE A 180 2.46 15.67 -33.23
CA PHE A 180 3.60 15.36 -32.37
C PHE A 180 3.58 16.19 -31.08
N TRP A 181 3.48 17.52 -31.21
CA TRP A 181 3.45 18.42 -30.05
C TRP A 181 2.21 18.23 -29.18
N PHE A 182 1.06 17.96 -29.80
CA PHE A 182 -0.18 17.65 -29.07
C PHE A 182 0.01 16.45 -28.14
N TYR A 183 0.54 15.34 -28.65
CA TYR A 183 0.77 14.15 -27.82
C TYR A 183 1.85 14.36 -26.76
N LEU A 184 2.92 15.10 -27.07
CA LEU A 184 3.98 15.39 -26.09
C LEU A 184 3.47 16.26 -24.93
N ILE A 185 2.66 17.27 -25.23
CA ILE A 185 2.02 18.12 -24.23
C ILE A 185 1.01 17.31 -23.41
N SER A 186 0.17 16.50 -24.08
CA SER A 186 -0.81 15.64 -23.41
C SER A 186 -0.15 14.65 -22.45
N TYR A 187 0.94 14.00 -22.87
CA TYR A 187 1.76 13.12 -22.03
C TYR A 187 2.31 13.86 -20.81
N SER A 188 2.90 15.04 -21.01
CA SER A 188 3.51 15.83 -19.93
C SER A 188 2.49 16.28 -18.91
N ILE A 189 1.36 16.85 -19.37
CA ILE A 189 0.26 17.29 -18.51
C ILE A 189 -0.33 16.11 -17.74
N SER A 190 -0.62 15.00 -18.41
CA SER A 190 -1.22 13.82 -17.78
C SER A 190 -0.30 13.22 -16.72
N SER A 191 1.00 13.12 -17.02
CA SER A 191 2.01 12.59 -16.10
C SER A 191 2.21 13.50 -14.88
N ILE A 192 2.30 14.82 -15.08
CA ILE A 192 2.41 15.79 -13.99
C ILE A 192 1.14 15.78 -13.13
N TYR A 193 -0.03 15.81 -13.76
CA TYR A 193 -1.31 15.82 -13.06
C TYR A 193 -1.49 14.56 -12.20
N ILE A 194 -1.23 13.37 -12.75
CA ILE A 194 -1.41 12.12 -12.01
C ILE A 194 -0.37 11.99 -10.88
N LEU A 195 0.89 12.35 -11.13
CA LEU A 195 1.93 12.34 -10.09
C LEU A 195 1.60 13.32 -8.97
N PHE A 196 1.19 14.54 -9.31
CA PHE A 196 0.77 15.54 -8.34
C PHE A 196 -0.44 15.07 -7.55
N SER A 197 -1.46 14.53 -8.20
CA SER A 197 -2.68 14.06 -7.55
C SER A 197 -2.38 12.91 -6.59
N CYS A 198 -1.66 11.88 -7.04
CA CYS A 198 -1.26 10.76 -6.18
C CYS A 198 -0.38 11.21 -5.00
N ARG A 199 0.60 12.09 -5.24
CA ARG A 199 1.42 12.67 -4.17
C ARG A 199 0.60 13.51 -3.22
N LYS A 200 -0.35 14.31 -3.71
CA LYS A 200 -1.23 15.14 -2.89
C LYS A 200 -2.13 14.27 -2.02
N TYR A 201 -2.70 13.19 -2.55
CA TYR A 201 -3.52 12.28 -1.75
C TYR A 201 -2.71 11.63 -0.63
N ILE A 202 -1.51 11.15 -0.92
CA ILE A 202 -0.60 10.59 0.09
C ILE A 202 -0.11 11.65 1.07
N SER A 203 0.36 12.80 0.58
CA SER A 203 0.84 13.90 1.41
C SER A 203 -0.27 14.53 2.23
N SER A 204 -1.52 14.54 1.79
CA SER A 204 -2.63 15.04 2.60
C SER A 204 -2.92 14.12 3.79
N ILE A 205 -2.63 12.83 3.65
CA ILE A 205 -2.68 11.87 4.75
C ILE A 205 -1.45 12.11 5.64
N ILE A 206 -0.25 12.07 5.07
CA ILE A 206 1.01 12.21 5.81
C ILE A 206 1.13 13.59 6.48
N THR A 207 0.84 14.71 5.83
CA THR A 207 0.98 16.07 6.40
C THR A 207 -0.03 16.32 7.52
N LYS A 208 -1.20 15.68 7.46
CA LYS A 208 -2.16 15.66 8.57
C LYS A 208 -1.63 14.81 9.74
N GLU A 209 -0.83 13.80 9.45
CA GLU A 209 -0.15 12.93 10.43
C GLU A 209 1.18 13.52 10.96
N GLN A 210 1.93 14.26 10.14
CA GLN A 210 3.34 14.66 10.35
C GLN A 210 3.48 16.04 10.97
N LYS A 211 2.39 16.82 11.06
CA LYS A 211 2.32 18.04 11.90
C LYS A 211 2.54 17.76 13.41
N ASP A 212 2.81 16.50 13.76
CA ASP A 212 2.74 15.97 15.12
C ASP A 212 3.85 14.94 15.47
N LEU A 213 4.96 14.86 14.69
CA LEU A 213 5.94 13.77 14.84
C LEU A 213 7.41 14.20 14.77
N SER A 214 8.12 14.04 15.90
CA SER A 214 9.50 13.55 15.94
C SER A 214 9.51 12.19 16.65
N VAL A 215 10.19 11.20 16.06
CA VAL A 215 10.29 9.77 16.48
C VAL A 215 9.04 8.93 16.15
N ARG A 216 9.23 7.67 15.68
CA ARG A 216 8.16 6.75 15.23
C ARG A 216 7.15 6.49 16.38
N ASN A 217 6.09 7.28 16.44
CA ASN A 217 4.97 7.09 17.37
C ASN A 217 3.78 6.45 16.63
N PHE A 218 3.14 5.47 17.27
CA PHE A 218 1.80 4.99 16.91
C PHE A 218 0.76 6.02 17.38
N ARG A 219 -0.38 6.15 16.69
CA ARG A 219 -1.52 6.98 17.14
C ARG A 219 -2.84 6.34 16.75
N PHE A 220 -3.83 6.40 17.64
CA PHE A 220 -5.20 6.02 17.33
C PHE A 220 -5.83 7.06 16.41
N ARG A 221 -6.60 6.60 15.42
CA ARG A 221 -7.43 7.47 14.60
C ARG A 221 -8.42 8.19 15.51
N THR A 222 -8.47 9.52 15.46
CA THR A 222 -9.52 10.29 16.13
C THR A 222 -10.87 9.95 15.48
N PRO A 223 -11.86 9.42 16.23
CA PRO A 223 -13.15 9.10 15.66
C PRO A 223 -13.91 10.37 15.32
N VAL A 224 -14.25 10.55 14.04
CA VAL A 224 -15.15 11.63 13.58
C VAL A 224 -16.58 11.11 13.66
N TYR A 225 -17.12 10.97 14.87
CA TYR A 225 -18.56 10.81 15.05
C TYR A 225 -19.14 12.21 15.23
N LYS A 226 -19.88 12.71 14.23
CA LYS A 226 -20.84 13.79 14.49
C LYS A 226 -21.85 13.22 15.48
N LYS A 227 -21.91 13.77 16.70
CA LYS A 227 -23.08 13.60 17.55
C LYS A 227 -24.27 14.15 16.78
N TYR A 228 -25.20 13.28 16.38
CA TYR A 228 -26.56 13.74 16.13
C TYR A 228 -27.10 14.15 17.50
N HIS A 229 -27.36 15.43 17.66
CA HIS A 229 -28.16 15.91 18.77
C HIS A 229 -29.58 15.40 18.54
N GLU A 230 -30.11 14.68 19.53
CA GLU A 230 -31.56 14.49 19.71
C GLU A 230 -32.25 15.84 19.87
#